data_AF-A0A4S9A7P9-F1
#
_entry.id   AF-A0A4S9A7P9-F1
#
_cell.length_a   1.000
_cell.length_b   1.000
_cell.length_c   1.000
_cell.angle_alpha   90.00
_cell.angle_beta   90.00
_cell.angle_gamma   90.00
#
_symmetry.space_group_name_H-M   'P 1'
#
loop_
_entity.id
_entity.type
_entity.pdbx_description
1 polymer ?
#
loop_
_entity_poly.entity_id
_entity_poly.type
_entity_poly.pdbx_seq_one_letter_code
_entity_poly.pdbx_strand_id
1 'polypeptide(L)'
;MKYTLQSLALASVASARVLHTRQSSCCFGINVSGDGVEGGSLGQISDGQNRFGPGQSGASYCINNGQITDKNGRGCVITGPTDQFQCDQGASPTEGFSITSSGQVEFNGDDQFYACPSDDNGNYNIYTKPVENMPKCVKVSLSSADGTCAAPSSAPASSAPPATTAVSVSTATQAPSLSVSVSTEQCQPSTVVKTVTQQNNVTVTLPPVTEQVIQKTTVEQPTTIEQPTTVQQLPVTETKSVQQPPVTEFVTEQVTTSVAKPTTVEQLTTVSQVPVTETKVSSVQQPSATPSGTGNCPRDLPNMESYLKPRLIIPVDSNNPDTAYGTQYNAYIGNGNSTIFDFDIPQSYKGKQCELVFTFPTQSQLETSFVSESGNGGVEFKQLKEAADEKTTFNTQPGVTKNFGEKGVSTGNAYSITTGDCAVGQTISYELTATGDKTIEFFQDYNPCPIGLWVIAN
;
A
#
# COMPACT_ATOMS: atom_id res chain seq x y z
N MET A 1 33.84 -5.91 71.81
CA MET A 1 32.47 -5.36 71.61
C MET A 1 31.98 -5.89 70.27
N LYS A 2 30.76 -6.44 70.21
CA LYS A 2 30.19 -6.98 68.96
C LYS A 2 29.33 -5.89 68.32
N TYR A 3 29.69 -5.43 67.12
CA TYR A 3 28.82 -4.59 66.29
C TYR A 3 28.69 -5.21 64.91
N THR A 4 27.50 -5.74 64.66
CA THR A 4 27.02 -6.16 63.34
C THR A 4 26.67 -4.93 62.52
N LEU A 5 27.22 -4.82 61.31
CA LEU A 5 26.72 -3.92 60.27
C LEU A 5 26.11 -4.77 59.15
N GLN A 6 24.86 -4.46 58.81
CA GLN A 6 24.05 -5.22 57.86
C GLN A 6 24.40 -4.84 56.41
N SER A 7 24.31 -5.83 55.54
CA SER A 7 24.44 -5.69 54.10
C SER A 7 23.26 -4.92 53.50
N LEU A 8 23.54 -4.02 52.56
CA LEU A 8 22.53 -3.44 51.68
C LEU A 8 22.88 -3.80 50.22
N ALA A 9 22.26 -4.85 49.71
CA ALA A 9 22.37 -5.24 48.30
C ALA A 9 21.26 -4.56 47.50
N LEU A 10 21.62 -3.69 46.55
CA LEU A 10 20.66 -3.15 45.59
C LEU A 10 20.35 -4.21 44.54
N ALA A 11 19.19 -4.86 44.66
CA ALA A 11 18.64 -5.71 43.62
C ALA A 11 17.88 -4.86 42.60
N SER A 12 18.46 -4.65 41.41
CA SER A 12 17.80 -4.02 40.28
C SER A 12 16.80 -5.00 39.63
N VAL A 13 15.56 -5.01 40.12
CA VAL A 13 14.45 -5.76 39.52
C VAL A 13 13.89 -5.03 38.29
N ALA A 14 14.43 -5.34 37.11
CA ALA A 14 13.75 -5.02 35.87
C ALA A 14 12.44 -5.81 35.79
N SER A 15 11.30 -5.12 35.78
CA SER A 15 9.96 -5.73 35.69
C SER A 15 9.13 -5.09 34.58
N ALA A 16 9.55 -5.29 33.34
CA ALA A 16 8.68 -5.13 32.17
C ALA A 16 7.85 -6.40 31.96
N ARG A 17 6.85 -6.63 32.83
CA ARG A 17 5.81 -7.62 32.56
C ARG A 17 4.71 -6.95 31.75
N VAL A 18 4.76 -7.09 30.42
CA VAL A 18 3.61 -6.78 29.55
C VAL A 18 2.53 -7.82 29.84
N LEU A 19 1.69 -7.52 30.83
CA LEU A 19 0.47 -8.26 31.12
C LEU A 19 -0.52 -7.99 30.00
N HIS A 20 -0.44 -8.79 28.94
CA HIS A 20 -1.53 -8.94 27.98
C HIS A 20 -2.74 -9.47 28.76
N THR A 21 -3.66 -8.56 29.11
CA THR A 21 -4.96 -8.92 29.65
C THR A 21 -5.65 -9.78 28.61
N ARG A 22 -6.02 -11.01 28.97
CA ARG A 22 -6.73 -11.92 28.05
C ARG A 22 -8.09 -11.30 27.72
N GLN A 23 -8.17 -10.59 26.61
CA GLN A 23 -9.45 -10.12 26.10
C GLN A 23 -10.28 -11.33 25.67
N SER A 24 -11.41 -11.50 26.35
CA SER A 24 -12.47 -12.41 25.91
C SER A 24 -13.00 -11.95 24.55
N SER A 25 -13.19 -12.89 23.62
CA SER A 25 -13.70 -12.59 22.29
C SER A 25 -15.07 -11.91 22.34
N CYS A 26 -15.24 -10.81 21.61
CA CYS A 26 -16.46 -10.02 21.60
C CYS A 26 -16.64 -9.31 20.25
N CYS A 27 -17.86 -8.88 19.94
CA CYS A 27 -18.19 -8.16 18.70
C CYS A 27 -18.83 -6.80 19.00
N PHE A 28 -18.52 -5.81 18.18
CA PHE A 28 -18.74 -4.38 18.42
C PHE A 28 -18.78 -3.59 17.10
N GLY A 29 -19.49 -2.45 17.09
CA GLY A 29 -19.23 -1.39 16.12
C GLY A 29 -18.04 -0.53 16.56
N ILE A 30 -17.40 0.17 15.61
CA ILE A 30 -16.36 1.18 15.91
C ILE A 30 -16.93 2.57 15.62
N ASN A 31 -16.74 3.50 16.55
CA ASN A 31 -16.96 4.94 16.35
C ASN A 31 -15.61 5.66 16.27
N VAL A 32 -15.54 6.63 15.35
CA VAL A 32 -14.41 7.52 15.13
C VAL A 32 -14.74 8.90 15.71
N SER A 33 -13.79 9.49 16.42
CA SER A 33 -13.89 10.86 16.94
C SER A 33 -12.53 11.55 16.82
N GLY A 34 -12.49 12.87 16.62
CA GLY A 34 -11.23 13.60 16.54
C GLY A 34 -11.43 15.06 16.15
N ASP A 35 -10.40 15.87 16.36
CA ASP A 35 -10.42 17.28 15.97
C ASP A 35 -10.33 17.41 14.44
N GLY A 36 -11.24 18.18 13.85
CA GLY A 36 -11.26 18.44 12.40
C GLY A 36 -12.14 17.50 11.57
N VAL A 37 -12.83 16.53 12.19
CA VAL A 37 -13.83 15.66 11.55
C VAL A 37 -15.14 15.62 12.33
N GLU A 38 -16.26 15.45 11.63
CA GLU A 38 -17.55 15.16 12.26
C GLU A 38 -17.58 13.68 12.66
N GLY A 39 -17.47 13.40 13.97
CA GLY A 39 -17.40 12.04 14.49
C GLY A 39 -18.64 11.18 14.18
N GLY A 40 -18.44 9.87 14.06
CA GLY A 40 -19.47 8.95 13.58
C GLY A 40 -18.96 7.50 13.50
N SER A 41 -19.78 6.59 12.98
CA SER A 41 -19.40 5.17 12.90
C SER A 41 -18.44 4.87 11.76
N LEU A 42 -17.50 3.95 12.00
CA LEU A 42 -16.61 3.40 10.99
C LEU A 42 -17.34 2.34 10.18
N GLY A 43 -17.64 2.67 8.93
CA GLY A 43 -18.22 1.74 7.96
C GLY A 43 -17.17 0.92 7.23
N GLN A 44 -17.64 0.12 6.28
CA GLN A 44 -16.83 -0.63 5.33
C GLN A 44 -17.46 -0.57 3.95
N ILE A 45 -16.65 -0.41 2.92
CA ILE A 45 -17.07 -0.63 1.54
C ILE A 45 -17.00 -2.13 1.18
N SER A 46 -17.50 -2.50 0.00
CA SER A 46 -17.79 -3.90 -0.34
C SER A 46 -16.57 -4.83 -0.36
N ASP A 47 -15.38 -4.33 -0.70
CA ASP A 47 -14.12 -5.12 -0.70
C ASP A 47 -13.61 -5.41 0.73
N GLY A 48 -13.96 -4.56 1.70
CA GLY A 48 -13.61 -4.67 3.11
C GLY A 48 -12.72 -3.56 3.64
N GLN A 49 -12.38 -2.57 2.80
CA GLN A 49 -11.73 -1.36 3.26
C GLN A 49 -12.63 -0.59 4.24
N ASN A 50 -12.08 -0.27 5.41
CA ASN A 50 -12.75 0.53 6.42
C ASN A 50 -12.86 1.98 5.94
N ARG A 51 -14.04 2.58 6.04
CA ARG A 51 -14.33 3.93 5.55
C ARG A 51 -15.16 4.71 6.56
N PHE A 52 -14.70 5.90 6.89
CA PHE A 52 -15.35 6.83 7.83
C PHE A 52 -15.80 8.09 7.09
N GLY A 53 -16.95 8.67 7.44
CA GLY A 53 -17.44 9.91 6.82
C GLY A 53 -18.96 9.93 6.56
N PRO A 54 -19.45 10.89 5.78
CA PRO A 54 -20.87 11.06 5.48
C PRO A 54 -21.49 9.82 4.84
N GLY A 55 -22.64 9.37 5.36
CA GLY A 55 -23.42 8.27 4.78
C GLY A 55 -22.85 6.87 5.03
N GLN A 56 -21.75 6.72 5.78
CA GLN A 56 -21.22 5.41 6.14
C GLN A 56 -22.14 4.71 7.16
N SER A 57 -22.58 3.49 6.85
CA SER A 57 -23.24 2.61 7.81
C SER A 57 -22.19 1.90 8.66
N GLY A 58 -22.31 1.98 9.98
CA GLY A 58 -21.35 1.35 10.90
C GLY A 58 -21.21 -0.15 10.65
N ALA A 59 -19.96 -0.59 10.42
CA ALA A 59 -19.65 -2.00 10.25
C ALA A 59 -19.58 -2.72 11.60
N SER A 60 -19.65 -4.06 11.56
CA SER A 60 -19.51 -4.89 12.76
C SER A 60 -18.19 -5.65 12.71
N TYR A 61 -17.43 -5.56 13.80
CA TYR A 61 -16.13 -6.17 14.00
C TYR A 61 -16.21 -7.16 15.16
N CYS A 62 -15.33 -8.15 15.18
CA CYS A 62 -15.15 -9.09 16.27
C CYS A 62 -13.66 -9.16 16.61
N ILE A 63 -13.30 -8.95 17.88
CA ILE A 63 -11.93 -9.11 18.36
C ILE A 63 -11.79 -10.46 19.06
N ASN A 64 -10.65 -11.14 18.85
CA ASN A 64 -10.27 -12.37 19.52
C ASN A 64 -8.75 -12.40 19.69
N ASN A 65 -8.24 -12.54 20.91
CA ASN A 65 -6.79 -12.58 21.19
C ASN A 65 -5.97 -11.46 20.51
N GLY A 66 -6.50 -10.24 20.46
CA GLY A 66 -5.84 -9.07 19.85
C GLY A 66 -5.81 -9.05 18.32
N GLN A 67 -6.60 -9.89 17.67
CA GLN A 67 -6.85 -9.91 16.23
C GLN A 67 -8.31 -9.50 15.98
N ILE A 68 -8.56 -8.64 14.98
CA ILE A 68 -9.91 -8.22 14.61
C ILE A 68 -10.33 -8.88 13.29
N THR A 69 -11.56 -9.37 13.19
CA THR A 69 -12.20 -9.77 11.93
C THR A 69 -13.49 -8.99 11.73
N ASP A 70 -13.91 -8.77 10.48
CA ASP A 70 -15.23 -8.20 10.21
C ASP A 70 -16.36 -9.25 10.25
N LYS A 71 -17.60 -8.78 10.06
CA LYS A 71 -18.82 -9.63 10.00
C LYS A 71 -18.78 -10.70 8.90
N ASN A 72 -18.04 -10.48 7.82
CA ASN A 72 -17.89 -11.42 6.71
C ASN A 72 -16.74 -12.42 6.94
N GLY A 73 -16.04 -12.32 8.07
CA GLY A 73 -14.89 -13.16 8.40
C GLY A 73 -13.59 -12.74 7.72
N ARG A 74 -13.52 -11.52 7.17
CA ARG A 74 -12.27 -10.96 6.62
C ARG A 74 -11.34 -10.57 7.76
N GLY A 75 -10.07 -10.95 7.66
CA GLY A 75 -9.06 -10.58 8.65
C GLY A 75 -8.74 -9.10 8.54
N CYS A 76 -8.88 -8.37 9.65
CA CYS A 76 -8.51 -6.96 9.69
C CYS A 76 -7.02 -6.82 9.93
N VAL A 77 -6.38 -6.06 9.04
CA VAL A 77 -4.94 -5.90 8.95
C VAL A 77 -4.53 -4.45 9.15
N ILE A 78 -3.29 -4.26 9.60
CA ILE A 78 -2.55 -3.02 9.40
C ILE A 78 -1.64 -3.23 8.19
N THR A 79 -1.92 -2.54 7.08
CA THR A 79 -1.21 -2.77 5.82
C THR A 79 0.21 -2.21 5.87
N GLY A 80 1.20 -3.01 5.52
CA GLY A 80 2.46 -2.45 5.03
C GLY A 80 2.22 -1.70 3.72
N PRO A 81 2.89 -0.56 3.44
CA PRO A 81 3.74 0.25 4.31
C PRO A 81 2.98 1.43 4.93
N THR A 82 1.71 1.60 4.57
CA THR A 82 0.87 2.79 4.83
C THR A 82 0.30 2.80 6.25
N ASP A 83 0.39 1.68 6.97
CA ASP A 83 -0.21 1.49 8.29
C ASP A 83 -1.75 1.60 8.29
N GLN A 84 -2.41 1.32 7.15
CA GLN A 84 -3.87 1.42 7.01
C GLN A 84 -4.60 0.28 7.74
N PHE A 85 -5.62 0.62 8.51
CA PHE A 85 -6.54 -0.32 9.13
C PHE A 85 -7.70 -0.66 8.17
N GLN A 86 -7.69 -1.86 7.59
CA GLN A 86 -8.74 -2.38 6.70
C GLN A 86 -8.95 -3.89 6.91
N CYS A 87 -9.99 -4.50 6.31
CA CYS A 87 -10.28 -5.92 6.48
C CYS A 87 -10.37 -6.67 5.15
N ASP A 88 -9.32 -7.43 4.82
CA ASP A 88 -9.09 -7.93 3.47
C ASP A 88 -9.54 -9.39 3.30
N GLN A 89 -10.09 -9.72 2.12
CA GLN A 89 -10.59 -11.06 1.84
C GLN A 89 -9.46 -12.11 1.83
N GLY A 90 -9.57 -13.09 2.72
CA GLY A 90 -8.57 -14.15 2.88
C GLY A 90 -7.32 -13.75 3.66
N ALA A 91 -7.24 -12.50 4.15
CA ALA A 91 -6.14 -12.08 5.01
C ALA A 91 -6.21 -12.74 6.39
N SER A 92 -5.03 -13.06 6.94
CA SER A 92 -4.92 -13.37 8.37
C SER A 92 -4.91 -12.05 9.14
N PRO A 93 -5.77 -11.87 10.16
CA PRO A 93 -5.88 -10.61 10.88
C PRO A 93 -4.58 -10.28 11.63
N THR A 94 -4.20 -9.01 11.65
CA THR A 94 -2.99 -8.54 12.32
C THR A 94 -3.17 -8.61 13.85
N GLU A 95 -2.18 -9.17 14.54
CA GLU A 95 -2.11 -9.14 16.00
C GLU A 95 -1.70 -7.75 16.53
N GLY A 96 -2.15 -7.41 17.73
CA GLY A 96 -1.74 -6.19 18.44
C GLY A 96 -2.87 -5.21 18.71
N PHE A 97 -4.10 -5.49 18.27
CA PHE A 97 -5.25 -4.70 18.68
C PHE A 97 -5.61 -4.95 20.15
N SER A 98 -6.04 -3.92 20.86
CA SER A 98 -6.69 -4.05 22.17
C SER A 98 -7.92 -3.14 22.29
N ILE A 99 -8.78 -3.44 23.26
CA ILE A 99 -9.89 -2.57 23.66
C ILE A 99 -9.81 -2.36 25.17
N THR A 100 -9.60 -1.12 25.57
CA THR A 100 -9.39 -0.74 26.97
C THR A 100 -10.65 -0.90 27.81
N SER A 101 -10.54 -0.72 29.13
CA SER A 101 -11.70 -0.69 30.03
C SER A 101 -12.61 0.54 29.86
N SER A 102 -12.15 1.59 29.13
CA SER A 102 -13.00 2.70 28.69
C SER A 102 -13.64 2.48 27.31
N GLY A 103 -13.32 1.36 26.64
CA GLY A 103 -13.81 1.05 25.31
C GLY A 103 -13.01 1.69 24.16
N GLN A 104 -11.88 2.36 24.44
CA GLN A 104 -10.97 2.82 23.38
C GLN A 104 -10.36 1.62 22.66
N VAL A 105 -10.24 1.68 21.34
CA VAL A 105 -9.47 0.72 20.56
C VAL A 105 -8.03 1.22 20.49
N GLU A 106 -7.09 0.31 20.69
CA GLU A 106 -5.65 0.54 20.62
C GLU A 106 -5.03 -0.38 19.57
N PHE A 107 -3.88 0.01 19.02
CA PHE A 107 -2.99 -0.87 18.27
C PHE A 107 -1.57 -0.80 18.85
N ASN A 108 -1.02 -1.93 19.28
CA ASN A 108 0.25 -2.05 20.00
C ASN A 108 0.37 -1.12 21.23
N GLY A 109 -0.75 -0.77 21.86
CA GLY A 109 -0.84 0.11 23.03
C GLY A 109 -0.86 1.61 22.71
N ASP A 110 -1.04 2.02 21.45
CA ASP A 110 -1.35 3.39 21.05
C ASP A 110 -2.84 3.51 20.68
N ASP A 111 -3.56 4.50 21.22
CA ASP A 111 -4.99 4.77 20.93
C ASP A 111 -5.20 5.90 19.90
N GLN A 112 -4.10 6.43 19.35
CA GLN A 112 -4.10 7.50 18.37
C GLN A 112 -4.00 6.96 16.93
N PHE A 113 -5.07 7.17 16.18
CA PHE A 113 -5.18 6.85 14.76
C PHE A 113 -5.21 8.13 13.93
N TYR A 114 -5.19 7.97 12.61
CA TYR A 114 -5.22 9.06 11.65
C TYR A 114 -6.32 8.81 10.62
N ALA A 115 -7.18 9.80 10.39
CA ALA A 115 -8.17 9.78 9.32
C ALA A 115 -7.66 10.64 8.18
N CYS A 116 -7.37 10.04 7.03
CA CYS A 116 -6.90 10.75 5.84
C CYS A 116 -7.96 10.67 4.73
N PRO A 117 -8.25 11.77 4.00
CA PRO A 117 -9.24 11.76 2.94
C PRO A 117 -8.96 10.70 1.90
N SER A 118 -10.03 10.05 1.48
CA SER A 118 -10.06 8.97 0.48
C SER A 118 -10.87 9.38 -0.76
N ASP A 119 -11.60 10.49 -0.68
CA ASP A 119 -12.27 11.20 -1.76
C ASP A 119 -12.56 12.65 -1.32
N ASP A 120 -13.01 13.49 -2.26
CA ASP A 120 -13.41 14.88 -1.99
C ASP A 120 -14.82 15.01 -1.37
N ASN A 121 -15.54 13.90 -1.15
CA ASN A 121 -16.86 13.92 -0.49
C ASN A 121 -16.76 13.86 1.04
N GLY A 122 -15.55 13.92 1.59
CA GLY A 122 -15.30 13.87 3.02
C GLY A 122 -15.35 12.45 3.60
N ASN A 123 -15.09 11.42 2.80
CA ASN A 123 -14.81 10.09 3.35
C ASN A 123 -13.31 9.93 3.61
N TYR A 124 -12.96 9.17 4.64
CA TYR A 124 -11.61 8.99 5.17
C TYR A 124 -11.29 7.50 5.35
N ASN A 125 -10.05 7.14 5.01
CA ASN A 125 -9.43 5.89 5.43
C ASN A 125 -8.75 6.08 6.79
N ILE A 126 -8.62 4.99 7.57
CA ILE A 126 -8.04 5.01 8.92
C ILE A 126 -6.65 4.37 8.92
N TYR A 127 -5.69 4.98 9.62
CA TYR A 127 -4.28 4.57 9.69
C TYR A 127 -3.77 4.59 11.14
N THR A 128 -2.80 3.74 11.49
CA THR A 128 -2.14 3.74 12.82
C THR A 128 -0.92 4.66 12.89
N LYS A 129 -0.46 5.19 11.75
CA LYS A 129 0.59 6.22 11.66
C LYS A 129 0.13 7.39 10.76
N PRO A 130 0.70 8.59 10.91
CA PRO A 130 0.41 9.68 9.98
C PRO A 130 1.00 9.36 8.60
N VAL A 131 0.19 9.50 7.55
CA VAL A 131 0.65 9.34 6.17
C VAL A 131 1.48 10.57 5.77
N GLU A 132 2.75 10.35 5.41
CA GLU A 132 3.63 11.44 4.97
C GLU A 132 3.10 12.11 3.70
N ASN A 133 3.36 13.42 3.56
CA ASN A 133 2.96 14.25 2.42
C ASN A 133 1.44 14.38 2.15
N MET A 134 0.56 13.89 3.03
CA MET A 134 -0.90 14.05 2.92
C MET A 134 -1.44 15.07 3.96
N PRO A 135 -1.41 16.40 3.68
CA PRO A 135 -1.65 17.45 4.67
C PRO A 135 -3.11 17.57 5.17
N LYS A 136 -4.04 16.80 4.60
CA LYS A 136 -5.45 16.75 5.03
C LYS A 136 -5.72 15.63 6.05
N CYS A 137 -4.73 14.81 6.43
CA CYS A 137 -4.89 13.83 7.51
C CYS A 137 -5.14 14.52 8.86
N VAL A 138 -6.13 14.07 9.61
CA VAL A 138 -6.38 14.51 10.99
C VAL A 138 -6.17 13.36 11.99
N LYS A 139 -5.87 13.71 13.24
CA LYS A 139 -5.80 12.73 14.34
C LYS A 139 -7.19 12.34 14.78
N VAL A 140 -7.41 11.05 14.99
CA VAL A 140 -8.67 10.48 15.49
C VAL A 140 -8.40 9.41 16.53
N SER A 141 -9.38 9.18 17.40
CA SER A 141 -9.44 8.03 18.29
C SER A 141 -10.60 7.12 17.89
N LEU A 142 -10.40 5.83 18.08
CA LEU A 142 -11.39 4.79 17.81
C LEU A 142 -11.98 4.26 19.12
N SER A 143 -13.29 4.03 19.16
CA SER A 143 -13.99 3.53 20.34
C SER A 143 -15.03 2.46 20.00
N SER A 144 -15.23 1.50 20.90
CA SER A 144 -16.28 0.49 20.81
C SER A 144 -17.65 1.12 20.98
N ALA A 145 -18.41 1.23 19.89
CA ALA A 145 -19.66 1.99 19.80
C ALA A 145 -20.70 1.65 20.88
N ASP A 146 -20.79 0.36 21.26
CA ASP A 146 -21.78 -0.16 22.20
C ASP A 146 -21.23 -0.35 23.63
N GLY A 147 -19.94 -0.09 23.87
CA GLY A 147 -19.23 -0.42 25.12
C GLY A 147 -19.15 -1.91 25.46
N THR A 148 -19.72 -2.80 24.63
CA THR A 148 -19.86 -4.25 24.83
C THR A 148 -18.54 -5.02 24.88
N CYS A 149 -17.45 -4.41 24.43
CA CYS A 149 -16.14 -5.02 24.28
C CYS A 149 -15.06 -4.48 25.25
N ALA A 150 -15.42 -3.59 26.18
CA ALA A 150 -14.46 -3.03 27.12
C ALA A 150 -13.86 -4.12 28.02
N ALA A 151 -12.52 -4.14 28.14
CA ALA A 151 -11.84 -5.09 29.02
C ALA A 151 -12.28 -4.88 30.48
N PRO A 152 -12.46 -5.96 31.29
CA PRO A 152 -12.87 -5.82 32.68
C PRO A 152 -11.82 -5.00 33.45
N SER A 153 -12.26 -3.87 34.01
CA SER A 153 -11.39 -2.94 34.73
C SER A 153 -10.67 -3.65 35.88
N SER A 154 -9.35 -3.81 35.75
CA SER A 154 -8.50 -4.30 36.84
C SER A 154 -8.32 -3.17 37.86
N ALA A 155 -9.31 -3.01 38.73
CA ALA A 155 -9.20 -2.19 39.92
C ALA A 155 -7.93 -2.59 40.71
N PRO A 156 -7.07 -1.64 41.14
CA PRO A 156 -5.95 -1.95 41.99
C PRO A 156 -6.43 -2.64 43.27
N ALA A 157 -5.85 -3.79 43.59
CA ALA A 157 -6.12 -4.50 44.85
C ALA A 157 -5.52 -3.70 46.02
N SER A 158 -6.28 -2.72 46.52
CA SER A 158 -5.92 -1.92 47.69
C SER A 158 -6.01 -2.78 48.95
N SER A 159 -4.88 -3.39 49.32
CA SER A 159 -4.71 -4.16 50.55
C SER A 159 -4.42 -3.23 51.73
N ALA A 160 -5.45 -2.50 52.18
CA ALA A 160 -5.43 -1.75 53.43
C ALA A 160 -6.52 -2.28 54.39
N PRO A 161 -6.16 -2.71 55.62
CA PRO A 161 -7.14 -3.23 56.60
C PRO A 161 -8.03 -2.11 57.17
N PRO A 162 -9.24 -2.43 57.66
CA PRO A 162 -10.23 -1.44 58.06
C PRO A 162 -9.86 -0.73 59.37
N ALA A 163 -9.62 0.59 59.28
CA ALA A 163 -9.50 1.46 60.46
C ALA A 163 -10.89 1.84 61.00
N THR A 164 -11.02 1.82 62.32
CA THR A 164 -12.30 1.94 63.02
C THR A 164 -12.72 3.39 63.27
N THR A 165 -14.03 3.60 63.32
CA THR A 165 -14.81 4.76 63.77
C THR A 165 -14.10 5.83 64.62
N ALA A 166 -14.21 7.10 64.22
CA ALA A 166 -14.25 8.23 65.14
C ALA A 166 -15.18 9.35 64.60
N VAL A 167 -16.17 9.73 65.39
CA VAL A 167 -17.13 10.81 65.09
C VAL A 167 -16.59 12.13 65.62
N SER A 168 -16.78 13.23 64.88
CA SER A 168 -16.77 14.59 65.45
C SER A 168 -17.65 15.53 64.61
N VAL A 169 -18.48 16.30 65.31
CA VAL A 169 -19.53 17.19 64.78
C VAL A 169 -19.21 18.63 65.18
N SER A 170 -19.87 19.61 64.52
CA SER A 170 -19.98 21.05 64.88
C SER A 170 -18.97 21.96 64.15
N THR A 171 -19.29 23.19 63.70
CA THR A 171 -20.56 23.92 63.57
C THR A 171 -20.37 25.09 62.60
N ALA A 172 -21.44 25.62 62.01
CA ALA A 172 -21.39 26.77 61.10
C ALA A 172 -21.20 28.13 61.82
N THR A 173 -20.70 29.15 61.11
CA THR A 173 -20.99 30.59 61.34
C THR A 173 -20.76 31.39 60.04
N GLN A 174 -21.51 32.49 59.86
CA GLN A 174 -21.69 33.22 58.60
C GLN A 174 -20.82 34.48 58.44
N ALA A 175 -20.39 34.71 57.19
CA ALA A 175 -20.53 35.95 56.40
C ALA A 175 -19.66 37.20 56.75
N PRO A 176 -19.81 38.35 56.05
CA PRO A 176 -19.07 38.59 54.80
C PRO A 176 -18.30 39.94 54.80
N SER A 177 -17.46 40.19 53.78
CA SER A 177 -16.99 41.56 53.49
C SER A 177 -16.81 41.82 51.99
N LEU A 178 -17.39 42.94 51.54
CA LEU A 178 -17.24 43.52 50.21
C LEU A 178 -15.99 44.40 50.15
N SER A 179 -15.30 44.45 49.01
CA SER A 179 -14.50 45.62 48.62
C SER A 179 -14.41 45.72 47.09
N VAL A 180 -14.17 46.94 46.60
CA VAL A 180 -14.52 47.41 45.25
C VAL A 180 -13.30 47.50 44.32
N SER A 181 -13.59 47.42 43.02
CA SER A 181 -12.79 47.69 41.81
C SER A 181 -11.63 48.69 41.89
N VAL A 182 -10.64 48.54 40.99
CA VAL A 182 -10.25 49.59 40.02
C VAL A 182 -9.55 48.96 38.79
N SER A 183 -9.70 49.65 37.64
CA SER A 183 -9.23 49.25 36.31
C SER A 183 -7.74 49.57 36.05
N THR A 184 -7.07 48.77 35.22
CA THR A 184 -6.05 49.25 34.25
C THR A 184 -6.21 48.52 32.91
N GLU A 185 -5.93 49.22 31.82
CA GLU A 185 -6.34 48.90 30.44
C GLU A 185 -5.12 48.62 29.52
N GLN A 186 -5.39 48.17 28.29
CA GLN A 186 -4.46 47.97 27.15
C GLN A 186 -3.53 46.73 27.18
N CYS A 187 -3.23 46.07 26.05
CA CYS A 187 -3.83 46.09 24.71
C CYS A 187 -3.46 44.79 23.95
N GLN A 188 -4.38 44.25 23.15
CA GLN A 188 -4.10 43.25 22.11
C GLN A 188 -4.60 43.76 20.74
N PRO A 189 -3.86 43.55 19.63
CA PRO A 189 -4.38 43.81 18.29
C PRO A 189 -5.08 42.57 17.71
N SER A 190 -6.39 42.69 17.43
CA SER A 190 -7.15 41.72 16.64
C SER A 190 -7.28 42.20 15.19
N THR A 191 -7.01 41.32 14.21
CA THR A 191 -7.15 41.64 12.78
C THR A 191 -8.54 41.23 12.29
N VAL A 192 -9.31 42.20 11.78
CA VAL A 192 -10.66 41.95 11.23
C VAL A 192 -10.62 41.96 9.70
N VAL A 193 -11.11 40.89 9.08
CA VAL A 193 -11.24 40.74 7.63
C VAL A 193 -12.41 41.57 7.11
N LYS A 194 -12.19 42.32 6.02
CA LYS A 194 -13.27 42.96 5.23
C LYS A 194 -13.48 42.17 3.94
N THR A 195 -14.62 41.48 3.84
CA THR A 195 -15.07 40.87 2.58
C THR A 195 -15.97 41.85 1.83
N VAL A 196 -15.67 42.11 0.55
CA VAL A 196 -16.48 42.96 -0.32
C VAL A 196 -17.41 42.08 -1.15
N THR A 197 -18.71 42.20 -0.94
CA THR A 197 -19.73 41.51 -1.74
C THR A 197 -19.93 42.23 -3.07
N GLN A 198 -19.68 41.55 -4.20
CA GLN A 198 -20.17 41.98 -5.51
C GLN A 198 -21.29 41.04 -5.97
N GLN A 199 -22.36 41.63 -6.50
CA GLN A 199 -23.64 40.95 -6.71
C GLN A 199 -23.92 40.84 -8.23
N ASN A 200 -23.52 39.72 -8.83
CA ASN A 200 -23.88 39.39 -10.20
C ASN A 200 -25.02 38.35 -10.22
N ASN A 201 -26.23 38.80 -10.54
CA ASN A 201 -27.34 37.90 -10.83
C ASN A 201 -27.15 37.29 -12.23
N VAL A 202 -27.09 35.96 -12.30
CA VAL A 202 -27.31 35.20 -13.55
C VAL A 202 -28.50 34.28 -13.34
N THR A 203 -29.59 34.54 -14.06
CA THR A 203 -30.78 33.68 -14.07
C THR A 203 -30.54 32.50 -15.01
N VAL A 204 -30.58 31.28 -14.48
CA VAL A 204 -30.59 30.04 -15.28
C VAL A 204 -31.92 29.33 -15.07
N THR A 205 -32.65 29.12 -16.16
CA THR A 205 -33.95 28.45 -16.18
C THR A 205 -33.75 26.93 -16.19
N LEU A 206 -34.34 26.22 -15.22
CA LEU A 206 -34.33 24.75 -15.19
C LEU A 206 -35.40 24.17 -16.14
N PRO A 207 -35.10 23.11 -16.91
CA PRO A 207 -36.13 22.33 -17.61
C PRO A 207 -36.91 21.42 -16.63
N PRO A 208 -38.13 20.99 -16.97
CA PRO A 208 -38.98 20.21 -16.07
C PRO A 208 -38.51 18.76 -15.90
N VAL A 209 -38.58 18.27 -14.66
CA VAL A 209 -38.38 16.86 -14.31
C VAL A 209 -39.63 16.06 -14.68
N THR A 210 -39.44 14.92 -15.35
CA THR A 210 -40.50 13.94 -15.62
C THR A 210 -40.25 12.69 -14.79
N GLU A 211 -41.14 12.37 -13.85
CA GLU A 211 -41.08 11.12 -13.09
C GLU A 211 -41.40 9.92 -13.99
N GLN A 212 -40.60 8.85 -13.91
CA GLN A 212 -40.99 7.52 -14.40
C GLN A 212 -41.00 6.52 -13.25
N VAL A 213 -42.19 6.02 -12.94
CA VAL A 213 -42.42 4.94 -11.99
C VAL A 213 -42.13 3.61 -12.68
N ILE A 214 -41.11 2.88 -12.23
CA ILE A 214 -40.83 1.51 -12.71
C ILE A 214 -41.46 0.52 -11.74
N GLN A 215 -42.52 -0.18 -12.18
CA GLN A 215 -43.09 -1.32 -11.46
C GLN A 215 -42.15 -2.52 -11.54
N LYS A 216 -41.78 -3.09 -10.39
CA LYS A 216 -41.00 -4.33 -10.30
C LYS A 216 -41.93 -5.53 -10.31
N THR A 217 -42.15 -6.13 -11.48
CA THR A 217 -42.87 -7.41 -11.60
C THR A 217 -41.96 -8.57 -11.21
N THR A 218 -42.30 -9.27 -10.14
CA THR A 218 -41.64 -10.54 -9.76
C THR A 218 -42.32 -11.69 -10.48
N VAL A 219 -41.53 -12.53 -11.16
CA VAL A 219 -41.99 -13.80 -11.75
C VAL A 219 -41.26 -14.93 -11.03
N GLU A 220 -41.98 -15.71 -10.23
CA GLU A 220 -41.51 -17.00 -9.76
C GLU A 220 -41.68 -18.05 -10.87
N GLN A 221 -40.68 -18.92 -11.05
CA GLN A 221 -40.80 -20.13 -11.86
C GLN A 221 -40.19 -21.30 -11.09
N PRO A 222 -40.90 -22.44 -10.95
CA PRO A 222 -40.39 -23.60 -10.23
C PRO A 222 -39.46 -24.44 -11.11
N THR A 223 -38.44 -25.04 -10.50
CA THR A 223 -37.65 -26.14 -11.10
C THR A 223 -37.52 -27.29 -10.10
N THR A 224 -37.67 -28.50 -10.62
CA THR A 224 -37.94 -29.72 -9.84
C THR A 224 -37.13 -30.89 -10.38
N ILE A 225 -36.18 -31.39 -9.59
CA ILE A 225 -35.63 -32.78 -9.53
C ILE A 225 -34.87 -33.26 -10.80
N GLU A 226 -33.63 -33.77 -10.73
CA GLU A 226 -33.31 -35.20 -10.53
C GLU A 226 -31.85 -35.51 -10.11
N GLN A 227 -31.68 -36.67 -9.46
CA GLN A 227 -30.43 -37.33 -9.04
C GLN A 227 -30.48 -38.78 -9.58
N PRO A 228 -29.44 -39.32 -10.29
CA PRO A 228 -28.40 -40.19 -9.68
C PRO A 228 -27.03 -40.11 -10.41
N THR A 229 -25.95 -40.92 -10.22
CA THR A 229 -25.70 -42.16 -9.44
C THR A 229 -24.22 -42.24 -8.98
N THR A 230 -23.92 -43.08 -7.99
CA THR A 230 -22.57 -43.49 -7.51
C THR A 230 -21.71 -44.26 -8.53
N VAL A 231 -20.39 -44.01 -8.57
CA VAL A 231 -19.32 -44.95 -9.00
C VAL A 231 -18.09 -44.70 -8.10
N GLN A 232 -17.78 -45.53 -7.11
CA GLN A 232 -16.97 -46.76 -7.13
C GLN A 232 -15.45 -46.52 -7.34
N GLN A 233 -14.64 -46.93 -6.36
CA GLN A 233 -13.20 -46.66 -6.19
C GLN A 233 -12.43 -47.98 -6.00
N LEU A 234 -11.32 -48.19 -6.71
CA LEU A 234 -10.42 -49.37 -6.66
C LEU A 234 -9.04 -48.98 -7.27
N PRO A 235 -7.92 -49.73 -7.09
CA PRO A 235 -6.90 -49.29 -6.12
C PRO A 235 -5.51 -48.95 -6.70
N VAL A 236 -4.62 -48.59 -5.76
CA VAL A 236 -3.21 -48.17 -5.87
C VAL A 236 -2.33 -49.06 -6.76
N THR A 237 -1.31 -48.44 -7.40
CA THR A 237 -0.05 -49.11 -7.74
C THR A 237 1.12 -48.18 -7.43
N GLU A 238 1.94 -48.54 -6.44
CA GLU A 238 3.25 -47.91 -6.24
C GLU A 238 4.25 -48.46 -7.26
N THR A 239 5.01 -47.57 -7.92
CA THR A 239 6.21 -47.96 -8.68
C THR A 239 7.41 -47.23 -8.12
N LYS A 240 8.16 -47.91 -7.26
CA LYS A 240 9.40 -47.42 -6.65
C LYS A 240 10.55 -47.60 -7.65
N SER A 241 11.20 -46.51 -8.06
CA SER A 241 12.40 -46.54 -8.90
C SER A 241 13.62 -46.03 -8.12
N VAL A 242 14.77 -46.68 -8.32
CA VAL A 242 16.06 -46.37 -7.68
C VAL A 242 17.15 -46.37 -8.75
N GLN A 243 17.83 -45.24 -8.93
CA GLN A 243 19.19 -45.10 -9.49
C GLN A 243 19.59 -43.62 -9.27
N GLN A 244 20.49 -43.31 -8.34
CA GLN A 244 21.97 -43.39 -8.39
C GLN A 244 22.58 -42.11 -9.02
N PRO A 245 23.52 -41.42 -8.35
CA PRO A 245 23.98 -40.09 -8.77
C PRO A 245 24.89 -40.13 -10.01
N PRO A 246 24.88 -39.07 -10.85
CA PRO A 246 25.82 -38.94 -11.96
C PRO A 246 27.24 -38.65 -11.48
N VAL A 247 28.21 -39.20 -12.19
CA VAL A 247 29.66 -39.01 -11.97
C VAL A 247 30.10 -37.67 -12.57
N THR A 248 30.90 -36.90 -11.83
CA THR A 248 31.52 -35.66 -12.31
C THR A 248 32.88 -35.95 -12.94
N GLU A 249 32.99 -35.87 -14.27
CA GLU A 249 34.30 -35.76 -14.94
C GLU A 249 34.72 -34.30 -15.02
N PHE A 250 35.94 -34.01 -14.57
CA PHE A 250 36.57 -32.70 -14.70
C PHE A 250 37.44 -32.68 -15.96
N VAL A 251 37.06 -31.87 -16.95
CA VAL A 251 37.96 -31.50 -18.06
C VAL A 251 38.49 -30.10 -17.78
N THR A 252 39.80 -29.98 -17.63
CA THR A 252 40.51 -28.71 -17.49
C THR A 252 41.17 -28.39 -18.83
N GLU A 253 40.87 -27.23 -19.41
CA GLU A 253 41.58 -26.75 -20.60
C GLU A 253 42.20 -25.37 -20.35
N GLN A 254 43.39 -25.16 -20.92
CA GLN A 254 44.33 -24.15 -20.43
C GLN A 254 44.30 -22.85 -21.25
N VAL A 255 44.52 -21.74 -20.56
CA VAL A 255 44.71 -20.42 -21.17
C VAL A 255 46.08 -20.33 -21.86
N THR A 256 46.10 -19.95 -23.13
CA THR A 256 47.33 -19.50 -23.82
C THR A 256 47.19 -18.05 -24.27
N THR A 257 47.97 -17.17 -23.66
CA THR A 257 48.13 -15.76 -24.06
C THR A 257 49.16 -15.64 -25.20
N SER A 258 48.92 -14.73 -26.14
CA SER A 258 49.96 -14.24 -27.06
C SER A 258 49.85 -12.72 -27.22
N VAL A 259 50.98 -12.04 -27.02
CA VAL A 259 51.10 -10.58 -27.12
C VAL A 259 51.87 -10.24 -28.39
N ALA A 260 51.40 -9.23 -29.13
CA ALA A 260 52.19 -8.55 -30.16
C ALA A 260 52.08 -7.03 -29.99
N LYS A 261 53.21 -6.34 -30.14
CA LYS A 261 53.39 -4.88 -29.94
C LYS A 261 53.57 -4.19 -31.33
N PRO A 262 53.83 -2.87 -31.46
CA PRO A 262 53.03 -1.99 -32.32
C PRO A 262 53.77 -1.51 -33.57
N THR A 263 53.08 -0.77 -34.44
CA THR A 263 53.72 0.07 -35.47
C THR A 263 53.00 1.42 -35.57
N THR A 264 53.76 2.48 -35.84
CA THR A 264 53.34 3.88 -35.87
C THR A 264 53.66 4.49 -37.23
N VAL A 265 52.95 5.56 -37.65
CA VAL A 265 53.44 6.80 -38.31
C VAL A 265 52.41 7.41 -39.29
N GLU A 266 52.13 8.71 -39.07
CA GLU A 266 51.73 9.85 -39.93
C GLU A 266 50.92 9.64 -41.24
N GLN A 267 49.83 10.37 -41.57
CA GLN A 267 49.48 11.81 -41.53
C GLN A 267 49.85 12.61 -42.82
N LEU A 268 48.85 12.84 -43.71
CA LEU A 268 48.26 14.16 -44.08
C LEU A 268 47.78 14.31 -45.56
N THR A 269 46.54 14.82 -45.70
CA THR A 269 45.97 15.65 -46.81
C THR A 269 46.03 15.23 -48.29
N THR A 270 44.83 15.22 -48.91
CA THR A 270 44.56 16.07 -50.08
C THR A 270 43.09 16.50 -50.11
N VAL A 271 42.81 17.71 -50.62
CA VAL A 271 41.47 18.34 -50.61
C VAL A 271 40.81 18.18 -51.98
N SER A 272 39.53 17.79 -52.01
CA SER A 272 38.64 18.11 -53.13
C SER A 272 37.18 18.23 -52.68
N GLN A 273 36.57 19.37 -52.98
CA GLN A 273 35.12 19.58 -53.09
C GLN A 273 34.66 18.86 -54.40
N VAL A 274 33.41 18.47 -54.72
CA VAL A 274 32.00 18.66 -54.29
C VAL A 274 31.23 17.38 -54.78
N PRO A 275 29.88 17.19 -54.74
CA PRO A 275 28.78 18.02 -54.25
C PRO A 275 27.86 17.36 -53.21
N VAL A 276 26.89 18.14 -52.72
CA VAL A 276 25.81 17.71 -51.84
C VAL A 276 24.97 16.60 -52.49
N THR A 277 24.78 15.49 -51.79
CA THR A 277 23.72 14.51 -52.08
C THR A 277 23.02 14.20 -50.76
N GLU A 278 21.71 14.44 -50.69
CA GLU A 278 20.92 14.22 -49.49
C GLU A 278 20.78 12.73 -49.18
N THR A 279 21.74 12.20 -48.40
CA THR A 279 21.59 10.87 -47.81
C THR A 279 20.59 10.98 -46.66
N LYS A 280 19.32 10.69 -46.96
CA LYS A 280 18.23 10.53 -46.00
C LYS A 280 18.67 9.61 -44.86
N VAL A 281 19.00 10.19 -43.70
CA VAL A 281 19.39 9.44 -42.51
C VAL A 281 18.22 8.55 -42.12
N SER A 282 18.46 7.25 -42.03
CA SER A 282 17.46 6.27 -41.65
C SER A 282 17.11 6.47 -40.18
N SER A 283 15.97 7.10 -39.91
CA SER A 283 15.46 7.31 -38.55
C SER A 283 15.30 5.96 -37.86
N VAL A 284 15.96 5.79 -36.70
CA VAL A 284 15.66 4.68 -35.78
C VAL A 284 14.16 4.73 -35.48
N GLN A 285 13.46 3.62 -35.66
CA GLN A 285 12.01 3.57 -35.45
C GLN A 285 11.71 3.76 -33.96
N GLN A 286 11.25 4.96 -33.62
CA GLN A 286 10.63 5.26 -32.34
C GLN A 286 9.42 4.31 -32.15
N PRO A 287 9.34 3.57 -31.04
CA PRO A 287 8.15 2.76 -30.73
C PRO A 287 6.91 3.65 -30.70
N SER A 288 5.84 3.22 -31.37
CA SER A 288 4.57 3.95 -31.37
C SER A 288 4.05 4.09 -29.93
N ALA A 289 3.91 5.33 -29.47
CA ALA A 289 2.96 5.61 -28.40
C ALA A 289 1.60 5.12 -28.87
N THR A 290 0.94 4.31 -28.06
CA THR A 290 -0.40 3.76 -28.37
C THR A 290 -1.41 4.47 -27.46
N PRO A 291 -1.90 5.67 -27.85
CA PRO A 291 -3.01 6.30 -27.16
C PRO A 291 -4.24 5.43 -27.41
N SER A 292 -4.68 4.73 -26.37
CA SER A 292 -5.97 4.03 -26.33
C SER A 292 -6.77 4.36 -25.08
N GLY A 293 -6.31 5.34 -24.30
CA GLY A 293 -7.14 5.99 -23.30
C GLY A 293 -8.27 6.80 -23.95
N THR A 294 -9.47 6.69 -23.39
CA THR A 294 -10.64 7.46 -23.80
C THR A 294 -10.90 8.69 -22.90
N GLY A 295 -10.12 8.84 -21.82
CA GLY A 295 -10.15 9.97 -20.89
C GLY A 295 -8.82 10.73 -20.78
N ASN A 296 -8.55 11.32 -19.60
CA ASN A 296 -7.35 12.12 -19.31
C ASN A 296 -6.03 11.31 -19.27
N CYS A 297 -6.06 10.00 -19.51
CA CYS A 297 -4.95 9.08 -19.26
C CYS A 297 -4.25 8.59 -20.53
N PRO A 298 -2.94 8.32 -20.49
CA PRO A 298 -2.22 7.83 -21.67
C PRO A 298 -2.76 6.49 -22.19
N ARG A 299 -3.21 5.62 -21.27
CA ARG A 299 -3.88 4.36 -21.56
C ARG A 299 -4.74 3.94 -20.37
N ASP A 300 -5.97 3.55 -20.66
CA ASP A 300 -6.87 2.93 -19.69
C ASP A 300 -6.48 1.44 -19.53
N LEU A 301 -6.58 0.90 -18.31
CA LEU A 301 -6.51 -0.55 -18.09
C LEU A 301 -7.86 -1.20 -18.45
N PRO A 302 -7.88 -2.47 -18.91
CA PRO A 302 -9.12 -3.20 -19.11
C PRO A 302 -9.79 -3.53 -17.77
N ASN A 303 -10.88 -4.31 -17.79
CA ASN A 303 -11.46 -4.84 -16.56
C ASN A 303 -10.41 -5.60 -15.71
N MET A 304 -10.62 -5.64 -14.39
CA MET A 304 -9.66 -6.23 -13.43
C MET A 304 -9.41 -7.74 -13.61
N GLU A 305 -10.23 -8.45 -14.38
CA GLU A 305 -9.98 -9.85 -14.73
C GLU A 305 -9.00 -9.99 -15.91
N SER A 306 -8.83 -8.93 -16.71
CA SER A 306 -8.00 -8.89 -17.92
C SER A 306 -6.66 -8.15 -17.74
N TYR A 307 -6.30 -7.72 -16.53
CA TYR A 307 -4.94 -7.26 -16.23
C TYR A 307 -4.43 -7.76 -14.88
N LEU A 308 -3.10 -7.77 -14.73
CA LEU A 308 -2.39 -8.08 -13.50
C LEU A 308 -1.57 -6.87 -13.06
N LYS A 309 -1.69 -6.53 -11.77
CA LYS A 309 -0.71 -5.73 -11.05
C LYS A 309 0.45 -6.62 -10.57
N PRO A 310 1.65 -6.08 -10.35
CA PRO A 310 2.74 -6.85 -9.75
C PRO A 310 2.34 -7.33 -8.34
N ARG A 311 2.74 -8.56 -7.97
CA ARG A 311 2.67 -9.07 -6.60
C ARG A 311 3.84 -8.57 -5.75
N LEU A 312 5.03 -8.48 -6.34
CA LEU A 312 6.22 -7.90 -5.72
C LEU A 312 6.79 -6.79 -6.61
N ILE A 313 7.32 -5.76 -5.97
CA ILE A 313 8.12 -4.71 -6.59
C ILE A 313 9.41 -4.64 -5.77
N ILE A 314 10.48 -5.26 -6.25
CA ILE A 314 11.76 -5.38 -5.54
C ILE A 314 12.77 -4.38 -6.13
N PRO A 315 13.15 -3.30 -5.41
CA PRO A 315 14.30 -2.50 -5.80
C PRO A 315 15.60 -3.28 -5.55
N VAL A 316 16.56 -3.13 -6.45
CA VAL A 316 17.94 -3.59 -6.26
C VAL A 316 18.90 -2.44 -6.60
N ASP A 317 19.93 -2.27 -5.78
CA ASP A 317 20.87 -1.15 -5.90
C ASP A 317 22.30 -1.66 -6.07
N SER A 318 22.91 -1.34 -7.21
CA SER A 318 24.32 -1.64 -7.51
C SER A 318 25.31 -0.96 -6.58
N ASN A 319 24.93 0.14 -5.91
CA ASN A 319 25.75 0.79 -4.88
C ASN A 319 25.71 0.06 -3.53
N ASN A 320 24.65 -0.71 -3.27
CA ASN A 320 24.42 -1.48 -2.05
C ASN A 320 24.08 -2.95 -2.37
N PRO A 321 24.99 -3.68 -3.03
CA PRO A 321 24.59 -4.82 -3.87
C PRO A 321 24.18 -6.10 -3.12
N ASP A 322 24.46 -6.16 -1.82
CA ASP A 322 24.07 -7.24 -0.91
C ASP A 322 22.84 -6.88 -0.04
N THR A 323 22.24 -5.69 -0.23
CA THR A 323 21.04 -5.28 0.49
C THR A 323 19.79 -5.83 -0.18
N ALA A 324 18.97 -6.55 0.59
CA ALA A 324 17.61 -6.90 0.21
C ALA A 324 16.64 -5.84 0.76
N TYR A 325 15.94 -5.15 -0.13
CA TYR A 325 15.00 -4.09 0.23
C TYR A 325 13.58 -4.60 0.53
N GLY A 326 13.30 -5.89 0.31
CA GLY A 326 11.96 -6.44 0.36
C GLY A 326 11.07 -5.91 -0.77
N THR A 327 9.77 -6.24 -0.71
CA THR A 327 8.80 -5.59 -1.60
C THR A 327 8.54 -4.15 -1.17
N GLN A 328 8.51 -3.28 -2.15
CA GLN A 328 8.11 -1.89 -2.06
C GLN A 328 6.82 -1.68 -2.86
N TYR A 329 6.42 -0.41 -2.96
CA TYR A 329 5.26 0.04 -3.74
C TYR A 329 5.69 1.11 -4.76
N ASN A 330 6.85 1.72 -4.52
CA ASN A 330 7.52 2.62 -5.42
C ASN A 330 8.56 1.84 -6.23
N ALA A 331 8.67 2.19 -7.51
CA ALA A 331 9.75 1.75 -8.37
C ALA A 331 10.83 2.83 -8.44
N TYR A 332 12.09 2.40 -8.40
CA TYR A 332 13.29 3.23 -8.45
C TYR A 332 14.20 2.73 -9.57
N ILE A 333 14.47 3.58 -10.56
CA ILE A 333 15.44 3.26 -11.61
C ILE A 333 16.36 4.45 -11.90
N GLY A 334 17.64 4.15 -12.12
CA GLY A 334 18.70 5.16 -12.29
C GLY A 334 19.53 5.38 -11.02
N ASN A 335 20.63 6.11 -11.14
CA ASN A 335 21.63 6.32 -10.07
C ASN A 335 22.12 5.01 -9.41
N GLY A 336 22.17 3.91 -10.17
CA GLY A 336 22.56 2.58 -9.71
C GLY A 336 21.40 1.67 -9.26
N ASN A 337 20.18 2.19 -9.17
CA ASN A 337 18.98 1.40 -8.88
C ASN A 337 18.39 0.79 -10.16
N SER A 338 17.86 -0.43 -10.03
CA SER A 338 16.83 -1.00 -10.90
C SER A 338 15.69 -1.57 -10.07
N THR A 339 14.54 -1.85 -10.69
CA THR A 339 13.38 -2.43 -10.01
C THR A 339 12.86 -3.65 -10.76
N ILE A 340 12.64 -4.73 -10.02
CA ILE A 340 12.10 -6.00 -10.50
C ILE A 340 10.62 -6.09 -10.11
N PHE A 341 9.78 -6.53 -11.04
CA PHE A 341 8.33 -6.64 -10.90
C PHE A 341 7.87 -8.08 -11.19
N ASP A 342 7.19 -8.70 -10.24
CA ASP A 342 6.74 -10.10 -10.34
C ASP A 342 5.25 -10.20 -10.61
N PHE A 343 4.86 -10.97 -11.63
CA PHE A 343 3.46 -11.19 -12.02
C PHE A 343 3.13 -12.68 -12.01
N ASP A 344 2.14 -13.09 -11.22
CA ASP A 344 1.63 -14.46 -11.21
C ASP A 344 0.57 -14.61 -12.30
N ILE A 345 0.90 -15.33 -13.39
CA ILE A 345 0.01 -15.48 -14.54
C ILE A 345 -1.06 -16.55 -14.24
N PRO A 346 -2.35 -16.19 -14.09
CA PRO A 346 -3.37 -17.13 -13.63
C PRO A 346 -3.74 -18.14 -14.73
N GLN A 347 -4.21 -19.31 -14.30
CA GLN A 347 -4.62 -20.38 -15.23
C GLN A 347 -5.83 -20.00 -16.11
N SER A 348 -6.59 -18.96 -15.72
CA SER A 348 -7.66 -18.35 -16.51
C SER A 348 -7.17 -17.64 -17.78
N TYR A 349 -5.86 -17.36 -17.91
CA TYR A 349 -5.28 -16.74 -19.10
C TYR A 349 -4.88 -17.75 -20.18
N LYS A 350 -5.28 -19.02 -20.03
CA LYS A 350 -4.90 -20.09 -20.94
C LYS A 350 -5.48 -19.86 -22.33
N GLY A 351 -4.62 -19.69 -23.32
CA GLY A 351 -4.99 -19.39 -24.71
C GLY A 351 -5.19 -17.91 -25.03
N LYS A 352 -4.94 -17.01 -24.07
CA LYS A 352 -4.90 -15.55 -24.29
C LYS A 352 -3.50 -15.07 -24.70
N GLN A 353 -3.41 -13.87 -25.26
CA GLN A 353 -2.14 -13.16 -25.46
C GLN A 353 -1.87 -12.21 -24.29
N CYS A 354 -0.72 -12.37 -23.65
CA CYS A 354 -0.25 -11.48 -22.60
C CYS A 354 0.62 -10.36 -23.19
N GLU A 355 0.21 -9.11 -22.97
CA GLU A 355 0.94 -7.89 -23.29
C GLU A 355 1.58 -7.33 -22.02
N LEU A 356 2.89 -7.10 -22.04
CA LEU A 356 3.58 -6.29 -21.04
C LEU A 356 3.47 -4.81 -21.45
N VAL A 357 2.86 -3.99 -20.61
CA VAL A 357 2.69 -2.55 -20.86
C VAL A 357 3.22 -1.72 -19.70
N PHE A 358 3.90 -0.63 -20.02
CA PHE A 358 4.32 0.39 -19.07
C PHE A 358 3.49 1.65 -19.30
N THR A 359 2.66 2.05 -18.32
CA THR A 359 1.89 3.29 -18.37
C THR A 359 2.60 4.35 -17.54
N PHE A 360 2.76 5.54 -18.11
CA PHE A 360 3.63 6.57 -17.54
C PHE A 360 3.00 7.96 -17.74
N PRO A 361 1.90 8.28 -17.03
CA PRO A 361 1.25 9.59 -17.05
C PRO A 361 2.13 10.71 -16.49
N THR A 362 1.72 11.96 -16.70
CA THR A 362 2.31 13.13 -16.03
C THR A 362 1.79 13.25 -14.60
N GLN A 363 2.51 13.95 -13.73
CA GLN A 363 2.06 14.22 -12.35
C GLN A 363 0.69 14.93 -12.29
N SER A 364 0.32 15.70 -13.30
CA SER A 364 -0.99 16.38 -13.38
C SER A 364 -2.14 15.46 -13.82
N GLN A 365 -1.85 14.24 -14.27
CA GLN A 365 -2.84 13.20 -14.58
C GLN A 365 -3.03 12.22 -13.40
N LEU A 366 -2.21 12.32 -12.35
CA LEU A 366 -2.25 11.47 -11.16
C LEU A 366 -2.96 12.17 -9.99
N GLU A 367 -3.73 11.41 -9.22
CA GLU A 367 -4.43 11.90 -8.02
C GLU A 367 -3.93 11.18 -6.75
N THR A 368 -3.81 9.85 -6.80
CA THR A 368 -3.41 8.97 -5.69
C THR A 368 -1.97 8.48 -5.77
N SER A 369 -1.25 8.83 -6.84
CA SER A 369 0.13 8.43 -7.11
C SER A 369 1.01 9.64 -7.46
N PHE A 370 2.31 9.41 -7.55
CA PHE A 370 3.31 10.39 -7.95
C PHE A 370 4.24 9.85 -9.04
N VAL A 371 4.87 10.78 -9.75
CA VAL A 371 5.94 10.50 -10.70
C VAL A 371 7.02 11.57 -10.64
N SER A 372 8.27 11.12 -10.53
CA SER A 372 9.47 11.94 -10.66
C SER A 372 10.28 11.42 -11.85
N GLU A 373 10.61 12.31 -12.78
CA GLU A 373 11.39 12.00 -13.98
C GLU A 373 12.49 13.06 -14.15
N SER A 374 13.73 12.61 -14.34
CA SER A 374 14.87 13.51 -14.62
C SER A 374 15.94 12.82 -15.48
N GLY A 375 16.92 13.58 -15.97
CA GLY A 375 18.02 13.09 -16.80
C GLY A 375 17.61 12.72 -18.23
N ASN A 376 18.54 12.10 -18.96
CA ASN A 376 18.43 11.77 -20.38
C ASN A 376 18.77 10.29 -20.61
N GLY A 377 18.18 9.71 -21.65
CA GLY A 377 18.33 8.29 -22.00
C GLY A 377 16.97 7.62 -22.13
N GLY A 378 16.89 6.34 -21.79
CA GLY A 378 15.66 5.56 -21.83
C GLY A 378 15.55 4.59 -20.67
N VAL A 379 14.69 3.60 -20.84
CA VAL A 379 14.50 2.48 -19.92
C VAL A 379 14.63 1.19 -20.70
N GLU A 380 15.52 0.31 -20.27
CA GLU A 380 15.54 -1.09 -20.69
C GLU A 380 14.49 -1.87 -19.91
N PHE A 381 13.78 -2.74 -20.61
CA PHE A 381 12.86 -3.70 -20.02
C PHE A 381 13.44 -5.09 -20.25
N LYS A 382 13.59 -5.88 -19.19
CA LYS A 382 14.20 -7.22 -19.23
C LYS A 382 13.24 -8.22 -18.61
N GLN A 383 13.07 -9.37 -19.24
CA GLN A 383 12.47 -10.55 -18.61
C GLN A 383 13.58 -11.38 -17.96
N LEU A 384 13.41 -11.79 -16.72
CA LEU A 384 14.38 -12.60 -15.99
C LEU A 384 14.16 -14.11 -16.22
N LYS A 385 15.08 -14.95 -15.72
CA LYS A 385 15.06 -16.43 -15.85
C LYS A 385 14.16 -17.12 -14.85
N GLU A 386 14.06 -16.55 -13.66
CA GLU A 386 13.34 -17.10 -12.52
C GLU A 386 12.58 -15.94 -11.83
N ALA A 387 11.65 -16.29 -10.94
CA ALA A 387 10.96 -15.30 -10.13
C ALA A 387 11.92 -14.67 -9.10
N ALA A 388 11.68 -13.41 -8.73
CA ALA A 388 12.36 -12.79 -7.60
C ALA A 388 11.65 -13.16 -6.28
N ASP A 389 12.26 -12.77 -5.17
CA ASP A 389 11.63 -12.82 -3.85
C ASP A 389 12.05 -11.60 -3.00
N GLU A 390 11.47 -11.46 -1.81
CA GLU A 390 11.75 -10.36 -0.88
C GLU A 390 13.20 -10.30 -0.38
N LYS A 391 14.01 -11.34 -0.62
CA LYS A 391 15.43 -11.43 -0.27
C LYS A 391 16.35 -11.21 -1.47
N THR A 392 15.79 -10.94 -2.64
CA THR A 392 16.55 -10.59 -3.84
C THR A 392 17.34 -9.30 -3.61
N THR A 393 18.62 -9.33 -4.00
CA THR A 393 19.59 -8.23 -3.96
C THR A 393 20.14 -8.01 -5.36
N PHE A 394 20.91 -6.95 -5.58
CA PHE A 394 21.58 -6.74 -6.87
C PHE A 394 22.53 -7.89 -7.26
N ASN A 395 23.20 -8.50 -6.28
CA ASN A 395 24.09 -9.65 -6.48
C ASN A 395 23.35 -10.99 -6.63
N THR A 396 22.14 -11.14 -6.09
CA THR A 396 21.38 -12.41 -6.11
C THR A 396 20.21 -12.43 -7.10
N GLN A 397 19.91 -11.31 -7.78
CA GLN A 397 18.81 -11.23 -8.73
C GLN A 397 18.88 -12.29 -9.86
N PRO A 398 17.73 -12.86 -10.29
CA PRO A 398 17.72 -13.82 -11.38
C PRO A 398 18.29 -13.23 -12.68
N GLY A 399 19.13 -13.99 -13.37
CA GLY A 399 19.75 -13.52 -14.61
C GLY A 399 18.73 -13.24 -15.73
N VAL A 400 19.08 -12.36 -16.68
CA VAL A 400 18.20 -11.99 -17.80
C VAL A 400 17.96 -13.16 -18.78
N THR A 401 16.70 -13.41 -19.12
CA THR A 401 16.27 -14.29 -20.23
C THR A 401 16.24 -13.51 -21.55
N LYS A 402 15.64 -12.32 -21.54
CA LYS A 402 15.40 -11.52 -22.74
C LYS A 402 15.41 -10.04 -22.39
N ASN A 403 16.24 -9.26 -23.07
CA ASN A 403 16.18 -7.80 -23.04
C ASN A 403 15.31 -7.33 -24.22
N PHE A 404 14.27 -6.54 -23.95
CA PHE A 404 13.37 -5.96 -24.97
C PHE A 404 13.94 -4.68 -25.60
N GLY A 405 15.14 -4.28 -25.18
CA GLY A 405 15.86 -3.09 -25.61
C GLY A 405 15.40 -1.82 -24.90
N GLU A 406 16.22 -0.79 -24.98
CA GLU A 406 15.90 0.55 -24.50
C GLU A 406 14.64 1.10 -25.20
N LYS A 407 13.78 1.75 -24.43
CA LYS A 407 12.70 2.62 -24.90
C LYS A 407 12.95 4.03 -24.38
N GLY A 408 12.88 5.04 -25.26
CA GLY A 408 12.80 6.43 -24.85
C GLY A 408 11.43 6.71 -24.21
N VAL A 409 11.33 6.51 -22.90
CA VAL A 409 10.09 6.78 -22.14
C VAL A 409 10.09 8.21 -21.61
N SER A 410 8.92 8.85 -21.64
CA SER A 410 8.66 10.18 -21.09
C SER A 410 7.25 10.24 -20.53
N THR A 411 7.07 11.01 -19.45
CA THR A 411 5.76 11.20 -18.82
C THR A 411 4.68 11.70 -19.80
N GLY A 412 3.44 11.30 -19.55
CA GLY A 412 2.28 11.53 -20.42
C GLY A 412 2.02 10.45 -21.49
N ASN A 413 2.69 9.29 -21.42
CA ASN A 413 2.67 8.26 -22.47
C ASN A 413 2.39 6.85 -21.91
N ALA A 414 2.14 5.89 -22.81
CA ALA A 414 2.08 4.47 -22.50
C ALA A 414 2.80 3.65 -23.59
N TYR A 415 3.46 2.57 -23.18
CA TYR A 415 4.41 1.81 -23.98
C TYR A 415 4.11 0.31 -23.92
N SER A 416 3.67 -0.26 -25.05
CA SER A 416 3.62 -1.70 -25.25
C SER A 416 5.03 -2.25 -25.42
N ILE A 417 5.49 -3.08 -24.49
CA ILE A 417 6.87 -3.57 -24.44
C ILE A 417 7.03 -4.87 -25.23
N THR A 418 6.11 -5.81 -25.02
CA THR A 418 6.05 -7.08 -25.76
C THR A 418 4.64 -7.67 -25.68
N THR A 419 4.29 -8.53 -26.63
CA THR A 419 3.08 -9.37 -26.58
C THR A 419 3.46 -10.80 -26.97
N GLY A 420 2.82 -11.80 -26.36
CA GLY A 420 3.01 -13.21 -26.68
C GLY A 420 2.08 -14.12 -25.88
N ASP A 421 2.25 -15.44 -26.00
CA ASP A 421 1.44 -16.41 -25.25
C ASP A 421 1.59 -16.22 -23.73
N CYS A 422 0.48 -16.22 -22.99
CA CYS A 422 0.51 -16.17 -21.53
C CYS A 422 1.18 -17.42 -20.94
N ALA A 423 2.25 -17.25 -20.16
CA ALA A 423 2.91 -18.36 -19.44
C ALA A 423 2.13 -18.78 -18.19
N VAL A 424 0.94 -19.35 -18.41
CA VAL A 424 -0.02 -19.66 -17.35
C VAL A 424 0.51 -20.59 -16.26
N GLY A 425 0.13 -20.30 -15.01
CA GLY A 425 0.55 -21.05 -13.83
C GLY A 425 1.98 -20.75 -13.37
N GLN A 426 2.63 -19.72 -13.93
CA GLN A 426 4.00 -19.32 -13.60
C GLN A 426 4.03 -17.87 -13.09
N THR A 427 5.00 -17.59 -12.22
CA THR A 427 5.41 -16.21 -11.88
C THR A 427 6.46 -15.76 -12.90
N ILE A 428 6.27 -14.59 -13.51
CA ILE A 428 7.26 -13.97 -14.41
C ILE A 428 7.78 -12.68 -13.77
N SER A 429 9.11 -12.54 -13.71
CA SER A 429 9.77 -11.30 -13.28
C SER A 429 10.23 -10.45 -14.47
N TYR A 430 10.01 -9.15 -14.37
CA TYR A 430 10.53 -8.14 -15.28
C TYR A 430 11.35 -7.09 -14.55
N GLU A 431 12.59 -6.83 -14.99
CA GLU A 431 13.43 -5.75 -14.47
C GLU A 431 13.33 -4.51 -15.39
N LEU A 432 13.16 -3.34 -14.78
CA LEU A 432 13.35 -2.04 -15.42
C LEU A 432 14.70 -1.47 -14.98
N THR A 433 15.53 -1.07 -15.95
CA THR A 433 16.81 -0.39 -15.71
C THR A 433 16.83 0.91 -16.52
N ALA A 434 17.23 2.02 -15.91
CA ALA A 434 17.43 3.27 -16.66
C ALA A 434 18.75 3.26 -17.44
N THR A 435 18.81 4.01 -18.54
CA THR A 435 20.05 4.24 -19.30
C THR A 435 20.41 5.73 -19.32
N GLY A 436 21.68 6.04 -19.60
CA GLY A 436 22.20 7.41 -19.55
C GLY A 436 22.26 7.93 -18.11
N ASP A 437 21.87 9.20 -17.92
CA ASP A 437 21.69 9.83 -16.61
C ASP A 437 20.21 9.84 -16.17
N LYS A 438 19.34 9.09 -16.84
CA LYS A 438 17.90 9.06 -16.57
C LYS A 438 17.60 8.48 -15.19
N THR A 439 16.68 9.14 -14.48
CA THR A 439 16.14 8.68 -13.20
C THR A 439 14.62 8.69 -13.27
N ILE A 440 13.98 7.63 -12.80
CA ILE A 440 12.53 7.60 -12.63
C ILE A 440 12.18 7.03 -11.26
N GLU A 441 11.26 7.71 -10.57
CA GLU A 441 10.57 7.21 -9.38
C GLU A 441 9.06 7.33 -9.59
N PHE A 442 8.29 6.28 -9.26
CA PHE A 442 6.82 6.34 -9.25
C PHE A 442 6.23 5.33 -8.25
N PHE A 443 5.04 5.62 -7.73
CA PHE A 443 4.22 4.65 -6.98
C PHE A 443 3.33 3.87 -7.95
N GLN A 444 3.37 2.53 -7.92
CA GLN A 444 2.54 1.70 -8.80
C GLN A 444 1.07 1.79 -8.39
N ASP A 445 0.22 2.39 -9.25
CA ASP A 445 -1.19 2.62 -8.94
C ASP A 445 -2.06 2.53 -10.20
N TYR A 446 -3.29 2.04 -10.03
CA TYR A 446 -4.30 1.96 -11.08
C TYR A 446 -5.31 3.13 -11.03
N ASN A 447 -5.35 3.89 -9.93
CA ASN A 447 -6.36 4.91 -9.67
C ASN A 447 -5.92 6.35 -10.03
N PRO A 448 -6.89 7.20 -10.41
CA PRO A 448 -7.79 6.90 -11.53
C PRO A 448 -7.02 6.74 -12.86
N CYS A 449 -5.72 7.06 -12.86
CA CYS A 449 -4.86 7.07 -14.04
C CYS A 449 -3.70 6.08 -13.86
N PRO A 450 -3.72 4.93 -14.56
CA PRO A 450 -2.75 3.88 -14.33
C PRO A 450 -1.30 4.34 -14.54
N ILE A 451 -0.45 4.10 -13.56
CA ILE A 451 1.01 4.30 -13.62
C ILE A 451 1.76 3.05 -13.15
N GLY A 452 2.75 2.67 -13.95
CA GLY A 452 3.65 1.55 -13.67
C GLY A 452 3.56 0.44 -14.71
N LEU A 453 3.96 -0.76 -14.29
CA LEU A 453 4.10 -1.93 -15.17
C LEU A 453 2.92 -2.90 -14.97
N TRP A 454 2.37 -3.42 -16.07
CA TRP A 454 1.19 -4.28 -16.05
C TRP A 454 1.32 -5.41 -17.06
N VAL A 455 0.70 -6.55 -16.76
CA VAL A 455 0.46 -7.61 -17.74
C VAL A 455 -1.04 -7.62 -18.08
N ILE A 456 -1.38 -7.32 -19.34
CA ILE A 456 -2.75 -7.35 -19.86
C ILE A 456 -2.97 -8.64 -20.65
N ALA A 457 -4.08 -9.33 -20.42
CA ALA A 457 -4.48 -10.51 -21.18
C ALA A 457 -5.64 -10.21 -22.15
N ASN A 458 -5.31 -10.30 -23.44
CA ASN A 458 -6.18 -10.08 -24.60
C ASN A 458 -6.70 -11.41 -25.16
#